data_AF-A0A3B4F5L3-F1
#
_entry.id   AF-A0A3B4F5L3-F1
#
_cell.length_a   1.000
_cell.length_b   1.000
_cell.length_c   1.000
_cell.angle_alpha   90.00
_cell.angle_beta   90.00
_cell.angle_gamma   90.00
#
_symmetry.space_group_name_H-M   'P 1'
#
loop_
_entity.id
_entity.type
_entity.pdbx_description
1 polymer ?
#
loop_
_entity_poly.entity_id
_entity_poly.type
_entity_poly.pdbx_seq_one_letter_code
_entity_poly.pdbx_strand_id
1 'polypeptide(L)'
;RLPSNHDSWKRVVDRNEGENILFVCLKMIKTVICFLFVHLGNPDAAEFRQKHKTRLKRKFQCVFEGIAKAGNPTLLNQIYTELYITEGGTSDVNDEHEVRQIETASRKPNRPETIIRQEDIFTVSPGRDEPIRTVLTKGVAGIGKTVLTQKFTLDWAEDKANQDIKFMFPFTFRELNVLKKEKFSLVELVHHFFTETKEAGIWSFEDFQVVFIFDGLDECRLPLDFHKTTILTDVTESTSVDVLLINLIRGKLNLLPSARIWITTRPAAANQIPPDCVDMVTEVRGFSDPQKEEYFRKRFKEREQANSIISHIKKSRSLHIMCHIPVFCWITATVLEDVLKTREGGQLPKTLTEMYIHFLVVQAKMKKVKYDGGTEIDQHWSPESRKMIECLGKLAFDQLQKGKLIFYESDLTDFEVIIKDASVYSGVFTQIFKEERGLYQNKVFCFIHLSIQEFMAALHVHLTIINSGVNLLEKRQKKDHHSLKHLHQSAVDKALESSNGHLDLFLRFLLGLSLQSNQTLLKGLLTQTGSSSNTDVETVQYIKKKISDNQSAEKSINLFHCLNELNDLLLFMHAHPGLFSSFKTLVSQVV
;
A
#
# COMPACT_ATOMS: atom_id res chain seq x y z
N ARG A 1 -19.83 -50.86 -40.77
CA ARG A 1 -19.28 -51.43 -42.03
C ARG A 1 -17.82 -51.00 -42.11
N LEU A 2 -16.87 -51.92 -42.05
CA LEU A 2 -15.47 -51.64 -42.36
C LEU A 2 -15.33 -51.24 -43.83
N PRO A 3 -14.26 -50.52 -44.17
CA PRO A 3 -13.40 -51.01 -45.23
C PRO A 3 -11.97 -51.22 -44.73
N SER A 4 -11.51 -52.44 -45.00
CA SER A 4 -10.12 -52.89 -45.00
C SER A 4 -9.29 -52.11 -46.01
N ASN A 5 -8.15 -51.56 -45.58
CA ASN A 5 -6.98 -51.43 -46.45
C ASN A 5 -5.72 -51.52 -45.58
N HIS A 6 -5.14 -52.71 -45.56
CA HIS A 6 -4.06 -53.14 -44.69
C HIS A 6 -2.66 -52.92 -45.32
N ASP A 7 -2.53 -52.00 -46.30
CA ASP A 7 -1.31 -51.92 -47.13
C ASP A 7 -0.72 -50.52 -47.34
N SER A 8 -1.13 -49.47 -46.61
CA SER A 8 -0.45 -48.16 -46.69
C SER A 8 0.55 -47.87 -45.56
N TRP A 9 0.65 -48.71 -44.53
CA TRP A 9 1.51 -48.45 -43.35
C TRP A 9 2.94 -48.99 -43.46
N LYS A 10 3.32 -49.60 -44.59
CA LYS A 10 4.63 -50.27 -44.75
C LYS A 10 5.72 -49.44 -45.42
N ARG A 11 5.55 -48.12 -45.60
CA ARG A 11 6.57 -47.27 -46.25
C ARG A 11 6.93 -45.95 -45.56
N VAL A 12 6.74 -45.85 -44.24
CA VAL A 12 7.29 -44.74 -43.43
C VAL A 12 8.34 -45.22 -42.42
N VAL A 13 8.77 -46.47 -42.51
CA VAL A 13 9.89 -46.96 -41.69
C VAL A 13 11.20 -46.68 -42.43
N ASP A 14 11.66 -45.44 -42.37
CA ASP A 14 13.11 -45.21 -42.36
C ASP A 14 13.49 -43.82 -41.78
N ARG A 15 14.15 -43.89 -40.61
CA ARG A 15 14.93 -42.87 -39.89
C ARG A 15 14.15 -41.79 -39.10
N ASN A 16 14.34 -41.83 -37.78
CA ASN A 16 14.01 -40.82 -36.74
C ASN A 16 12.59 -40.76 -36.12
N GLU A 17 11.82 -41.85 -36.06
CA GLU A 17 10.47 -41.82 -35.44
C GLU A 17 10.37 -42.35 -34.00
N GLY A 18 11.43 -42.95 -33.43
CA GLY A 18 11.37 -43.54 -32.08
C GLY A 18 11.10 -42.53 -30.96
N GLU A 19 11.68 -41.32 -31.04
CA GLU A 19 11.49 -40.26 -30.05
C GLU A 19 10.13 -39.55 -30.20
N ASN A 20 9.63 -39.43 -31.43
CA ASN A 20 8.33 -38.78 -31.69
C ASN A 20 7.15 -39.67 -31.25
N ILE A 21 7.23 -40.99 -31.46
CA ILE A 21 6.18 -41.91 -31.00
C ILE A 21 6.16 -41.99 -29.48
N LEU A 22 7.33 -42.06 -28.84
CA LEU A 22 7.41 -42.07 -27.38
C LEU A 22 6.88 -40.77 -26.76
N PHE A 23 7.19 -39.61 -27.36
CA PHE A 23 6.66 -38.31 -26.93
C PHE A 23 5.14 -38.21 -27.10
N VAL A 24 4.60 -38.67 -28.23
CA VAL A 24 3.14 -38.70 -28.48
C VAL A 24 2.46 -39.67 -27.53
N CYS A 25 3.03 -40.85 -27.28
CA CYS A 25 2.51 -41.82 -26.32
C CYS A 25 2.56 -41.30 -24.88
N LEU A 26 3.65 -40.64 -24.46
CA LEU A 26 3.76 -40.00 -23.14
C LEU A 26 2.74 -38.88 -22.99
N LYS A 27 2.53 -38.06 -24.04
CA LYS A 27 1.53 -36.99 -24.04
C LYS A 27 0.11 -37.56 -23.97
N MET A 28 -0.20 -38.60 -24.76
CA MET A 28 -1.47 -39.32 -24.68
C MET A 28 -1.68 -39.97 -23.32
N ILE A 29 -0.66 -40.59 -22.72
CA ILE A 29 -0.75 -41.20 -21.38
C ILE A 29 -0.98 -40.11 -20.34
N LYS A 30 -0.27 -38.97 -20.41
CA LYS A 30 -0.45 -37.83 -19.49
C LYS A 30 -1.86 -37.22 -19.65
N THR A 31 -2.35 -37.08 -20.88
CA THR A 31 -3.71 -36.62 -21.18
C THR A 31 -4.76 -37.63 -20.73
N VAL A 32 -4.56 -38.93 -20.93
CA VAL A 32 -5.48 -39.99 -20.49
C VAL A 32 -5.47 -40.11 -18.97
N ILE A 33 -4.33 -39.98 -18.32
CA ILE A 33 -4.22 -39.94 -16.85
C ILE A 33 -4.92 -38.68 -16.33
N CYS A 34 -4.68 -37.49 -16.89
CA CYS A 34 -5.41 -36.26 -16.53
C CYS A 34 -6.91 -36.41 -16.78
N PHE A 35 -7.31 -36.96 -17.93
CA PHE A 35 -8.71 -37.17 -18.30
C PHE A 35 -9.39 -38.16 -17.34
N LEU A 36 -8.72 -39.25 -16.99
CA LEU A 36 -9.17 -40.20 -15.96
C LEU A 36 -9.20 -39.54 -14.56
N PHE A 37 -8.25 -38.67 -14.23
CA PHE A 37 -8.20 -37.91 -12.98
C PHE A 37 -9.33 -36.88 -12.85
N VAL A 38 -9.75 -36.29 -13.97
CA VAL A 38 -10.77 -35.24 -14.04
C VAL A 38 -12.18 -35.82 -14.21
N HIS A 39 -12.37 -36.89 -14.99
CA HIS A 39 -13.70 -37.42 -15.35
C HIS A 39 -14.20 -38.56 -14.45
N LEU A 40 -13.32 -39.30 -13.76
CA LEU A 40 -13.74 -40.18 -12.67
C LEU A 40 -13.75 -39.34 -11.39
N GLY A 41 -14.86 -38.63 -11.15
CA GLY A 41 -15.02 -37.65 -10.06
C GLY A 41 -14.29 -38.04 -8.78
N ASN A 42 -13.15 -37.39 -8.52
CA ASN A 42 -12.30 -37.74 -7.40
C ASN A 42 -12.84 -37.07 -6.11
N PRO A 43 -13.18 -37.82 -5.05
CA PRO A 43 -13.40 -37.25 -3.71
C PRO A 43 -12.24 -36.33 -3.26
N ASP A 44 -11.01 -36.55 -3.75
CA ASP A 44 -9.81 -35.79 -3.37
C ASP A 44 -9.81 -34.34 -3.90
N ALA A 45 -10.41 -34.05 -5.07
CA ALA A 45 -10.39 -32.70 -5.64
C ALA A 45 -11.35 -31.73 -4.90
N ALA A 46 -12.45 -32.26 -4.37
CA ALA A 46 -13.38 -31.53 -3.53
C ALA A 46 -12.79 -31.31 -2.12
N GLU A 47 -12.19 -32.34 -1.53
CA GLU A 47 -11.49 -32.27 -0.25
C GLU A 47 -10.31 -31.28 -0.32
N PHE A 48 -9.52 -31.33 -1.39
CA PHE A 48 -8.44 -30.38 -1.66
C PHE A 48 -8.95 -28.94 -1.70
N ARG A 49 -9.98 -28.68 -2.53
CA ARG A 49 -10.56 -27.33 -2.65
C ARG A 49 -11.00 -26.82 -1.28
N GLN A 50 -11.58 -27.69 -0.45
CA GLN A 50 -12.00 -27.31 0.90
C GLN A 50 -10.81 -26.99 1.82
N LYS A 51 -9.73 -27.78 1.75
CA LYS A 51 -8.50 -27.53 2.52
C LYS A 51 -7.82 -26.22 2.11
N HIS A 52 -7.75 -25.96 0.80
CA HIS A 52 -7.21 -24.74 0.24
C HIS A 52 -8.05 -23.50 0.63
N LYS A 53 -9.39 -23.57 0.50
CA LYS A 53 -10.30 -22.53 1.01
C LYS A 53 -10.12 -22.31 2.51
N THR A 54 -10.01 -23.38 3.31
CA THR A 54 -9.80 -23.29 4.76
C THR A 54 -8.48 -22.57 5.10
N ARG A 55 -7.40 -22.85 4.36
CA ARG A 55 -6.11 -22.19 4.56
C ARG A 55 -6.19 -20.70 4.23
N LEU A 56 -6.78 -20.35 3.09
CA LEU A 56 -6.96 -18.97 2.66
C LEU A 56 -7.89 -18.19 3.60
N LYS A 57 -8.96 -18.83 4.07
CA LYS A 57 -9.82 -18.29 5.13
C LYS A 57 -9.01 -17.98 6.38
N ARG A 58 -8.21 -18.91 6.90
CA ARG A 58 -7.35 -18.63 8.07
C ARG A 58 -6.35 -17.51 7.82
N LYS A 59 -5.76 -17.44 6.61
CA LYS A 59 -4.77 -16.40 6.25
C LYS A 59 -5.39 -15.00 6.22
N PHE A 60 -6.62 -14.84 5.72
CA PHE A 60 -7.22 -13.52 5.46
C PHE A 60 -8.43 -13.15 6.33
N GLN A 61 -8.90 -14.05 7.18
CA GLN A 61 -10.04 -13.79 8.09
C GLN A 61 -9.72 -12.67 9.10
N CYS A 62 -8.46 -12.53 9.50
CA CYS A 62 -8.01 -11.57 10.50
C CYS A 62 -7.08 -10.55 9.85
N VAL A 63 -7.24 -9.28 10.23
CA VAL A 63 -6.34 -8.19 9.82
C VAL A 63 -5.68 -7.55 11.03
N PHE A 64 -4.44 -7.11 10.85
CA PHE A 64 -3.65 -6.45 11.88
C PHE A 64 -3.72 -4.93 11.73
N GLU A 65 -4.55 -4.29 12.54
CA GLU A 65 -4.66 -2.82 12.67
C GLU A 65 -3.53 -2.25 13.57
N GLY A 66 -2.26 -2.47 13.21
CA GLY A 66 -1.08 -1.98 13.94
C GLY A 66 -0.51 -2.95 14.99
N ILE A 67 -0.26 -2.49 16.23
CA ILE A 67 0.22 -3.35 17.32
C ILE A 67 -0.96 -4.20 17.83
N ALA A 68 -1.01 -5.47 17.39
CA ALA A 68 -2.06 -6.41 17.79
C ALA A 68 -2.20 -6.45 19.33
N LYS A 69 -3.37 -6.09 19.86
CA LYS A 69 -3.70 -6.35 21.27
C LYS A 69 -3.78 -7.87 21.45
N ALA A 70 -3.03 -8.42 22.40
CA ALA A 70 -3.08 -9.85 22.69
C ALA A 70 -4.53 -10.27 22.99
N GLY A 71 -5.06 -11.26 22.28
CA GLY A 71 -6.33 -11.92 22.58
C GLY A 71 -7.57 -11.50 21.77
N ASN A 72 -7.53 -10.48 20.90
CA ASN A 72 -8.69 -10.08 20.08
C ASN A 72 -8.30 -9.79 18.61
N PRO A 73 -8.32 -10.81 17.73
CA PRO A 73 -8.10 -10.57 16.30
C PRO A 73 -9.30 -9.81 15.69
N THR A 74 -9.03 -8.70 15.00
CA THR A 74 -10.06 -7.97 14.27
C THR A 74 -10.43 -8.76 13.01
N LEU A 75 -11.68 -9.20 12.92
CA LEU A 75 -12.18 -9.91 11.75
C LEU A 75 -12.33 -8.93 10.58
N LEU A 76 -11.75 -9.27 9.42
CA LEU A 76 -11.82 -8.41 8.23
C LEU A 76 -13.27 -8.05 7.89
N ASN A 77 -14.18 -9.03 7.90
CA ASN A 77 -15.60 -8.83 7.61
C ASN A 77 -16.30 -7.85 8.56
N GLN A 78 -15.81 -7.63 9.79
CA GLN A 78 -16.42 -6.70 10.74
C GLN A 78 -16.03 -5.25 10.46
N ILE A 79 -14.82 -5.02 9.95
CA ILE A 79 -14.29 -3.68 9.72
C ILE A 79 -14.22 -3.28 8.24
N TYR A 80 -14.41 -4.23 7.33
CA TYR A 80 -14.35 -3.96 5.90
C TYR A 80 -15.46 -3.00 5.50
N THR A 81 -15.06 -1.89 4.90
CA THR A 81 -15.92 -0.95 4.19
C THR A 81 -15.60 -1.13 2.72
N GLU A 82 -16.65 -1.31 1.90
CA GLU A 82 -16.47 -1.50 0.45
C GLU A 82 -15.74 -0.30 -0.14
N LEU A 83 -14.77 -0.55 -1.02
CA LEU A 83 -13.97 0.48 -1.66
C LEU A 83 -14.66 0.94 -2.95
N TYR A 84 -14.58 2.25 -3.23
CA TYR A 84 -15.03 2.79 -4.51
C TYR A 84 -14.00 2.46 -5.60
N ILE A 85 -14.38 1.63 -6.57
CA ILE A 85 -13.54 1.19 -7.69
C ILE A 85 -14.16 1.67 -8.99
N THR A 86 -13.35 2.23 -9.86
CA THR A 86 -13.78 2.72 -11.18
C THR A 86 -12.99 2.04 -12.28
N GLU A 87 -13.59 1.93 -13.47
CA GLU A 87 -12.82 1.62 -14.67
C GLU A 87 -11.77 2.72 -14.89
N GLY A 88 -10.51 2.32 -15.01
CA GLY A 88 -9.39 3.22 -15.16
C GLY A 88 -9.20 3.62 -16.62
N GLY A 89 -8.93 4.90 -16.87
CA GLY A 89 -8.48 5.33 -18.19
C GLY A 89 -7.05 4.82 -18.50
N THR A 90 -6.72 4.72 -19.78
CA THR A 90 -5.36 4.47 -20.32
C THR A 90 -4.37 5.60 -20.03
N SER A 91 -4.70 6.53 -19.13
CA SER A 91 -3.93 7.74 -18.88
C SER A 91 -2.51 7.44 -18.40
N ASP A 92 -1.59 8.26 -18.91
CA ASP A 92 -0.15 8.23 -18.68
C ASP A 92 0.24 8.08 -17.21
N VAL A 93 1.50 7.65 -17.01
CA VAL A 93 2.12 7.50 -15.69
C VAL A 93 1.93 8.77 -14.87
N ASN A 94 1.15 8.69 -13.79
CA ASN A 94 1.03 9.78 -12.83
C ASN A 94 2.14 9.64 -11.79
N ASP A 95 3.21 10.43 -11.98
CA ASP A 95 4.36 10.50 -11.08
C ASP A 95 4.16 11.50 -9.92
N GLU A 96 2.99 12.14 -9.81
CA GLU A 96 2.70 13.05 -8.70
C GLU A 96 2.70 12.32 -7.35
N HIS A 97 3.07 13.05 -6.31
CA HIS A 97 3.01 12.56 -4.94
C HIS A 97 1.58 12.21 -4.53
N GLU A 98 1.45 11.19 -3.69
CA GLU A 98 0.15 10.59 -3.32
C GLU A 98 -0.83 11.61 -2.73
N VAL A 99 -0.32 12.58 -1.96
CA VAL A 99 -1.14 13.65 -1.38
C VAL A 99 -1.81 14.52 -2.45
N ARG A 100 -1.11 14.85 -3.54
CA ARG A 100 -1.68 15.62 -4.66
C ARG A 100 -2.75 14.81 -5.41
N GLN A 101 -2.53 13.50 -5.55
CA GLN A 101 -3.50 12.60 -6.17
C GLN A 101 -4.79 12.51 -5.33
N ILE A 102 -4.68 12.41 -3.99
CA ILE A 102 -5.83 12.43 -3.07
C ILE A 102 -6.59 13.76 -3.17
N GLU A 103 -5.86 14.87 -3.11
CA GLU A 103 -6.46 16.21 -3.19
C GLU A 103 -7.20 16.40 -4.51
N THR A 104 -6.64 15.91 -5.61
CA THR A 104 -7.26 15.93 -6.94
C THR A 104 -8.47 15.01 -7.02
N ALA A 105 -8.38 13.78 -6.49
CA ALA A 105 -9.48 12.81 -6.46
C ALA A 105 -10.67 13.29 -5.60
N SER A 106 -10.42 14.14 -4.60
CA SER A 106 -11.47 14.75 -3.79
C SER A 106 -12.30 15.81 -4.56
N ARG A 107 -11.89 16.20 -5.77
CA ARG A 107 -12.60 17.15 -6.63
C ARG A 107 -13.68 16.43 -7.43
N LYS A 108 -14.79 17.11 -7.73
CA LYS A 108 -15.87 16.53 -8.53
C LYS A 108 -15.34 16.13 -9.91
N PRO A 109 -15.53 14.87 -10.35
CA PRO A 109 -15.09 14.45 -11.68
C PRO A 109 -15.90 15.18 -12.75
N ASN A 110 -15.22 15.61 -13.82
CA ASN A 110 -15.84 16.28 -14.96
C ASN A 110 -16.66 15.31 -15.85
N ARG A 111 -16.57 13.99 -15.62
CA ARG A 111 -17.26 12.96 -16.39
C ARG A 111 -17.84 11.89 -15.45
N PRO A 112 -18.97 11.26 -15.82
CA PRO A 112 -19.48 10.10 -15.10
C PRO A 112 -18.47 8.94 -15.19
N GLU A 113 -18.18 8.33 -14.04
CA GLU A 113 -17.26 7.19 -13.93
C GLU A 113 -18.05 5.87 -13.98
N THR A 114 -17.51 4.86 -14.64
CA THR A 114 -18.05 3.50 -14.59
C THR A 114 -17.61 2.85 -13.28
N ILE A 115 -18.56 2.62 -12.38
CA ILE A 115 -18.31 1.99 -11.08
C ILE A 115 -18.24 0.48 -11.29
N ILE A 116 -17.21 -0.15 -10.75
CA ILE A 116 -17.01 -1.59 -10.79
C ILE A 116 -17.18 -2.14 -9.37
N ARG A 117 -18.07 -3.11 -9.19
CA ARG A 117 -18.14 -3.83 -7.92
C ARG A 117 -17.01 -4.84 -7.85
N GLN A 118 -16.54 -5.13 -6.65
CA GLN A 118 -15.42 -6.06 -6.44
C GLN A 118 -15.70 -7.47 -7.00
N GLU A 119 -16.95 -7.95 -6.91
CA GLU A 119 -17.38 -9.23 -7.49
C GLU A 119 -17.42 -9.21 -9.03
N ASP A 120 -17.53 -8.02 -9.61
CA ASP A 120 -17.67 -7.81 -11.03
C ASP A 120 -16.32 -7.55 -11.72
N ILE A 121 -15.20 -7.69 -11.02
CA ILE A 121 -13.88 -7.26 -11.51
C ILE A 121 -13.37 -8.03 -12.74
N PHE A 122 -13.93 -9.20 -13.04
CA PHE A 122 -13.62 -9.95 -14.27
C PHE A 122 -14.83 -10.04 -15.22
N THR A 123 -15.90 -9.29 -14.94
CA THR A 123 -17.07 -9.25 -15.80
C THR A 123 -16.91 -8.21 -16.89
N VAL A 124 -17.45 -8.52 -18.07
CA VAL A 124 -17.32 -7.71 -19.26
C VAL A 124 -18.26 -6.50 -19.17
N SER A 125 -17.71 -5.29 -19.34
CA SER A 125 -18.51 -4.06 -19.41
C SER A 125 -19.50 -4.10 -20.58
N PRO A 126 -20.69 -3.47 -20.48
CA PRO A 126 -21.66 -3.44 -21.56
C PRO A 126 -21.05 -2.86 -22.85
N GLY A 127 -20.96 -3.66 -23.92
CA GLY A 127 -20.42 -3.26 -25.23
C GLY A 127 -19.02 -3.78 -25.58
N ARG A 128 -18.39 -4.58 -24.72
CA ARG A 128 -17.22 -5.40 -25.09
C ARG A 128 -17.64 -6.84 -25.37
N ASP A 129 -17.09 -7.43 -26.43
CA ASP A 129 -17.29 -8.85 -26.78
C ASP A 129 -16.13 -9.76 -26.32
N GLU A 130 -14.97 -9.17 -25.97
CA GLU A 130 -13.77 -9.92 -25.56
C GLU A 130 -13.74 -10.19 -24.04
N PRO A 131 -13.39 -11.42 -23.62
CA PRO A 131 -13.32 -11.78 -22.21
C PRO A 131 -12.14 -11.08 -21.50
N ILE A 132 -12.34 -10.65 -20.26
CA ILE A 132 -11.28 -10.06 -19.44
C ILE A 132 -10.44 -11.17 -18.80
N ARG A 133 -9.19 -11.31 -19.23
CA ARG A 133 -8.21 -12.21 -18.64
C ARG A 133 -7.36 -11.49 -17.60
N THR A 134 -6.77 -10.34 -17.96
CA THR A 134 -5.81 -9.62 -17.11
C THR A 134 -6.38 -8.27 -16.67
N VAL A 135 -6.47 -8.08 -15.36
CA VAL A 135 -6.88 -6.83 -14.71
C VAL A 135 -5.68 -6.20 -14.01
N LEU A 136 -5.41 -4.93 -14.29
CA LEU A 136 -4.42 -4.13 -13.59
C LEU A 136 -5.13 -3.06 -12.74
N THR A 137 -5.10 -3.22 -11.42
CA THR A 137 -5.69 -2.27 -10.48
C THR A 137 -4.64 -1.30 -9.95
N LYS A 138 -4.79 -0.02 -10.28
CA LYS A 138 -3.97 1.07 -9.75
C LYS A 138 -4.63 1.78 -8.57
N GLY A 139 -3.82 2.43 -7.75
CA GLY A 139 -4.27 3.30 -6.66
C GLY A 139 -3.11 3.71 -5.77
N VAL A 140 -3.23 4.85 -5.09
CA VAL A 140 -2.19 5.38 -4.18
C VAL A 140 -1.89 4.43 -3.00
N ALA A 141 -0.77 4.61 -2.29
CA ALA A 141 -0.50 3.79 -1.10
C ALA A 141 -1.61 3.96 -0.03
N GLY A 142 -1.78 2.93 0.80
CA GLY A 142 -2.78 2.93 1.87
C GLY A 142 -4.25 2.88 1.41
N ILE A 143 -4.54 2.99 0.10
CA ILE A 143 -5.90 3.09 -0.45
C ILE A 143 -6.75 1.81 -0.29
N GLY A 144 -6.12 0.71 0.10
CA GLY A 144 -6.80 -0.56 0.37
C GLY A 144 -6.68 -1.62 -0.72
N LYS A 145 -5.77 -1.47 -1.71
CA LYS A 145 -5.54 -2.49 -2.77
C LYS A 145 -5.30 -3.90 -2.22
N THR A 146 -4.41 -4.03 -1.23
CA THR A 146 -4.14 -5.33 -0.56
C THR A 146 -5.35 -5.84 0.22
N VAL A 147 -6.08 -4.96 0.91
CA VAL A 147 -7.28 -5.36 1.67
C VAL A 147 -8.39 -5.81 0.71
N LEU A 148 -8.48 -5.20 -0.48
CA LEU A 148 -9.42 -5.56 -1.54
C LEU A 148 -9.17 -6.97 -2.06
N THR A 149 -7.92 -7.31 -2.39
CA THR A 149 -7.57 -8.66 -2.88
C THR A 149 -7.75 -9.72 -1.79
N GLN A 150 -7.39 -9.39 -0.55
CA GLN A 150 -7.64 -10.25 0.62
C GLN A 150 -9.13 -10.49 0.83
N LYS A 151 -9.97 -9.45 0.75
CA LYS A 151 -11.42 -9.56 0.87
C LYS A 151 -12.01 -10.43 -0.23
N PHE A 152 -11.54 -10.25 -1.48
CA PHE A 152 -12.00 -11.05 -2.61
C PHE A 152 -11.70 -12.53 -2.42
N THR A 153 -10.48 -12.85 -1.98
CA THR A 153 -10.11 -14.23 -1.67
C THR A 153 -10.89 -14.78 -0.48
N LEU A 154 -11.13 -13.96 0.56
CA LEU A 154 -11.90 -14.37 1.73
C LEU A 154 -13.35 -14.70 1.38
N ASP A 155 -14.02 -13.85 0.59
CA ASP A 155 -15.41 -14.09 0.17
C ASP A 155 -15.55 -15.35 -0.69
N TRP A 156 -14.58 -15.61 -1.56
CA TRP A 156 -14.53 -16.86 -2.31
C TRP A 156 -14.30 -18.08 -1.40
N ALA A 157 -13.40 -17.96 -0.42
CA ALA A 157 -13.10 -19.01 0.54
C ALA A 157 -14.25 -19.28 1.54
N GLU A 158 -15.12 -18.30 1.76
CA GLU A 158 -16.34 -18.40 2.59
C GLU A 158 -17.60 -18.75 1.78
N ASP A 159 -17.45 -19.11 0.51
CA ASP A 159 -18.56 -19.48 -0.39
C ASP A 159 -19.59 -18.35 -0.63
N LYS A 160 -19.18 -17.08 -0.49
CA LYS A 160 -20.06 -15.91 -0.63
C LYS A 160 -20.14 -15.37 -2.05
N ALA A 161 -19.04 -15.39 -2.79
CA ALA A 161 -18.94 -14.81 -4.13
C ALA A 161 -17.96 -15.59 -5.03
N ASN A 162 -18.03 -15.35 -6.34
CA ASN A 162 -17.09 -15.87 -7.36
C ASN A 162 -16.92 -17.41 -7.37
N GLN A 163 -18.00 -18.15 -7.17
CA GLN A 163 -17.96 -19.63 -7.12
C GLN A 163 -17.80 -20.29 -8.50
N ASP A 164 -17.79 -19.50 -9.58
CA ASP A 164 -17.33 -19.90 -10.91
C ASP A 164 -15.82 -20.23 -10.92
N ILE A 165 -15.06 -19.69 -9.97
CA ILE A 165 -13.61 -19.90 -9.84
C ILE A 165 -13.32 -21.16 -9.03
N LYS A 166 -12.54 -22.08 -9.61
CA LYS A 166 -12.16 -23.34 -8.95
C LYS A 166 -11.04 -23.13 -7.93
N PHE A 167 -10.02 -22.35 -8.27
CA PHE A 167 -8.85 -22.09 -7.41
C PHE A 167 -8.40 -20.63 -7.48
N MET A 168 -7.93 -20.10 -6.35
CA MET A 168 -7.35 -18.76 -6.25
C MET A 168 -5.97 -18.83 -5.62
N PHE A 169 -4.97 -18.29 -6.32
CA PHE A 169 -3.59 -18.26 -5.84
C PHE A 169 -3.13 -16.82 -5.66
N PRO A 170 -3.30 -16.24 -4.47
CA PRO A 170 -2.79 -14.92 -4.14
C PRO A 170 -1.30 -14.99 -3.78
N PHE A 171 -0.50 -14.23 -4.53
CA PHE A 171 0.91 -13.97 -4.33
C PHE A 171 1.14 -12.48 -4.09
N THR A 172 2.14 -12.15 -3.28
CA THR A 172 2.67 -10.79 -3.22
C THR A 172 3.99 -10.72 -4.00
N PHE A 173 4.26 -9.61 -4.70
CA PHE A 173 5.58 -9.43 -5.34
C PHE A 173 6.71 -9.41 -4.32
N ARG A 174 6.44 -9.02 -3.06
CA ARG A 174 7.38 -9.16 -1.95
C ARG A 174 7.81 -10.60 -1.74
N GLU A 175 6.86 -11.54 -1.69
CA GLU A 175 7.14 -12.98 -1.55
C GLU A 175 7.95 -13.49 -2.75
N LEU A 176 7.58 -13.08 -3.96
CA LEU A 176 8.24 -13.51 -5.20
C LEU A 176 9.68 -12.98 -5.33
N ASN A 177 9.96 -11.77 -4.84
CA ASN A 177 11.30 -11.18 -4.86
C ASN A 177 12.35 -12.02 -4.10
N VAL A 178 11.93 -12.81 -3.10
CA VAL A 178 12.83 -13.69 -2.34
C VAL A 178 13.36 -14.82 -3.21
N LEU A 179 12.57 -15.27 -4.19
CA LEU A 179 12.85 -16.39 -5.09
C LEU A 179 13.64 -15.97 -6.35
N LYS A 180 14.12 -14.74 -6.43
CA LYS A 180 14.79 -14.18 -7.63
C LYS A 180 16.00 -14.96 -8.16
N LYS A 181 16.63 -15.80 -7.33
CA LYS A 181 17.80 -16.62 -7.70
C LYS A 181 17.45 -18.08 -7.99
N GLU A 182 16.20 -18.46 -7.74
CA GLU A 182 15.71 -19.82 -7.86
C GLU A 182 15.04 -20.03 -9.22
N LYS A 183 14.90 -21.31 -9.58
CA LYS A 183 14.14 -21.72 -10.75
C LYS A 183 12.98 -22.60 -10.34
N PHE A 184 11.84 -22.35 -10.94
CA PHE A 184 10.61 -23.09 -10.72
C PHE A 184 9.92 -23.32 -12.05
N SER A 185 9.19 -24.42 -12.15
CA SER A 185 8.03 -24.50 -13.03
C SER A 185 6.82 -23.82 -12.39
N LEU A 186 5.76 -23.52 -13.14
CA LEU A 186 4.58 -22.85 -12.58
C LEU A 186 3.92 -23.71 -11.49
N VAL A 187 3.87 -25.03 -11.71
CA VAL A 187 3.31 -26.00 -10.74
C VAL A 187 4.16 -26.03 -9.47
N GLU A 188 5.49 -26.09 -9.60
CA GLU A 188 6.39 -26.08 -8.44
C GLU A 188 6.31 -24.76 -7.67
N LEU A 189 6.15 -23.63 -8.35
CA LEU A 189 5.95 -22.33 -7.70
C LEU A 189 4.66 -22.32 -6.88
N VAL A 190 3.56 -22.84 -7.43
CA VAL A 190 2.30 -22.98 -6.70
C VAL A 190 2.48 -23.94 -5.52
N HIS A 191 3.10 -25.10 -5.71
CA HIS A 191 3.36 -26.08 -4.64
C HIS A 191 4.22 -25.51 -3.51
N HIS A 192 5.16 -24.63 -3.84
CA HIS A 192 6.03 -23.96 -2.88
C HIS A 192 5.23 -23.09 -1.90
N PHE A 193 4.31 -22.27 -2.41
CA PHE A 193 3.48 -21.39 -1.57
C PHE A 193 2.22 -22.07 -1.03
N PHE A 194 1.70 -23.07 -1.74
CA PHE A 194 0.43 -23.76 -1.47
C PHE A 194 0.67 -25.25 -1.32
N THR A 195 1.39 -25.69 -0.27
CA THR A 195 1.79 -27.09 -0.10
C THR A 195 0.62 -28.08 -0.13
N GLU A 196 -0.58 -27.66 0.23
CA GLU A 196 -1.80 -28.47 0.09
C GLU A 196 -2.07 -28.92 -1.36
N THR A 197 -1.62 -28.16 -2.37
CA THR A 197 -1.73 -28.51 -3.80
C THR A 197 -0.83 -29.69 -4.17
N LYS A 198 0.37 -29.73 -3.57
CA LYS A 198 1.32 -30.83 -3.71
C LYS A 198 0.80 -32.10 -3.03
N GLU A 199 0.27 -31.96 -1.83
CA GLU A 199 -0.32 -33.06 -1.05
C GLU A 199 -1.53 -33.68 -1.77
N ALA A 200 -2.30 -32.88 -2.51
CA ALA A 200 -3.44 -33.34 -3.32
C ALA A 200 -3.05 -33.91 -4.69
N GLY A 201 -1.75 -33.96 -5.03
CA GLY A 201 -1.27 -34.52 -6.30
C GLY A 201 -1.72 -33.72 -7.54
N ILE A 202 -1.94 -32.41 -7.43
CA ILE A 202 -2.33 -31.58 -8.58
C ILE A 202 -1.09 -31.17 -9.36
N TRP A 203 -0.99 -31.66 -10.60
CA TRP A 203 0.14 -31.41 -11.50
C TRP A 203 -0.23 -30.59 -12.74
N SER A 204 -1.51 -30.20 -12.88
CA SER A 204 -2.02 -29.41 -13.99
C SER A 204 -3.18 -28.52 -13.54
N PHE A 205 -3.29 -27.34 -14.14
CA PHE A 205 -4.35 -26.36 -13.89
C PHE A 205 -5.17 -26.03 -15.15
N GLU A 206 -4.92 -26.72 -16.27
CA GLU A 206 -5.43 -26.37 -17.60
C GLU A 206 -6.97 -26.45 -17.68
N ASP A 207 -7.56 -27.42 -17.00
CA ASP A 207 -9.01 -27.68 -17.00
C ASP A 207 -9.79 -26.85 -15.96
N PHE A 208 -9.12 -25.97 -15.21
CA PHE A 208 -9.73 -25.24 -14.11
C PHE A 208 -9.79 -23.74 -14.38
N GLN A 209 -10.92 -23.12 -14.01
CA GLN A 209 -10.98 -21.67 -13.88
C GLN A 209 -10.14 -21.25 -12.67
N VAL A 210 -8.91 -20.79 -12.93
CA VAL A 210 -7.96 -20.36 -11.91
C VAL A 210 -7.79 -18.85 -11.94
N VAL A 211 -7.63 -18.24 -10.76
CA VAL A 211 -7.25 -16.83 -10.64
C VAL A 211 -5.91 -16.70 -9.93
N PHE A 212 -4.97 -16.02 -10.58
CA PHE A 212 -3.71 -15.60 -10.00
C PHE A 212 -3.82 -14.14 -9.58
N ILE A 213 -3.60 -13.85 -8.31
CA ILE A 213 -3.58 -12.48 -7.79
C ILE A 213 -2.13 -12.13 -7.47
N PHE A 214 -1.62 -11.05 -8.05
CA PHE A 214 -0.27 -10.54 -7.82
C PHE A 214 -0.35 -9.15 -7.17
N ASP A 215 -0.22 -9.11 -5.85
CA ASP A 215 -0.33 -7.89 -5.07
C ASP A 215 1.01 -7.15 -4.95
N GLY A 216 1.02 -5.85 -5.23
CA GLY A 216 2.15 -4.95 -4.98
C GLY A 216 3.23 -4.92 -6.06
N LEU A 217 2.87 -4.80 -7.35
CA LEU A 217 3.84 -4.70 -8.46
C LEU A 217 4.86 -3.56 -8.29
N ASP A 218 4.47 -2.47 -7.62
CA ASP A 218 5.36 -1.35 -7.31
C ASP A 218 6.54 -1.71 -6.39
N GLU A 219 6.53 -2.94 -5.87
CA GLU A 219 7.54 -3.51 -4.99
C GLU A 219 8.34 -4.61 -5.71
N CYS A 220 8.02 -4.90 -6.97
CA CYS A 220 8.69 -5.88 -7.80
C CYS A 220 10.16 -5.48 -8.04
N ARG A 221 11.05 -6.45 -7.86
CA ARG A 221 12.49 -6.33 -8.14
C ARG A 221 12.98 -7.36 -9.16
N LEU A 222 12.05 -8.17 -9.64
CA LEU A 222 12.29 -9.13 -10.70
C LEU A 222 12.43 -8.37 -12.02
N PRO A 223 13.39 -8.74 -12.89
CA PRO A 223 13.58 -8.06 -14.17
C PRO A 223 12.45 -8.45 -15.14
N LEU A 224 11.35 -7.69 -15.11
CA LEU A 224 10.19 -7.92 -15.98
C LEU A 224 10.43 -7.38 -17.41
N ASP A 225 11.44 -7.89 -18.12
CA ASP A 225 11.72 -7.50 -19.51
C ASP A 225 10.81 -8.24 -20.50
N PHE A 226 9.64 -7.66 -20.75
CA PHE A 226 8.70 -8.22 -21.72
C PHE A 226 9.34 -8.30 -23.13
N HIS A 227 10.25 -7.43 -23.55
CA HIS A 227 10.73 -7.45 -24.94
C HIS A 227 11.68 -8.62 -25.25
N LYS A 228 12.46 -9.09 -24.29
CA LYS A 228 13.54 -10.08 -24.52
C LYS A 228 13.29 -11.47 -23.94
N THR A 229 12.11 -11.72 -23.39
CA THR A 229 11.81 -12.95 -22.66
C THR A 229 11.48 -14.14 -23.58
N THR A 230 12.09 -15.30 -23.29
CA THR A 230 11.80 -16.60 -23.93
C THR A 230 10.34 -17.01 -23.71
N ILE A 231 9.68 -17.46 -24.78
CA ILE A 231 8.30 -17.96 -24.71
C ILE A 231 8.32 -19.38 -24.14
N LEU A 232 7.55 -19.60 -23.08
CA LEU A 232 7.35 -20.92 -22.48
C LEU A 232 6.09 -21.58 -23.03
N THR A 233 6.20 -22.86 -23.41
CA THR A 233 5.06 -23.65 -23.89
C THR A 233 4.61 -24.74 -22.92
N ASP A 234 5.38 -25.03 -21.86
CA ASP A 234 5.10 -26.07 -20.86
C ASP A 234 5.10 -25.50 -19.43
N VAL A 235 4.06 -25.81 -18.63
CA VAL A 235 3.93 -25.40 -17.22
C VAL A 235 4.87 -26.14 -16.28
N THR A 236 5.50 -27.22 -16.75
CA THR A 236 6.47 -28.04 -16.03
C THR A 236 7.92 -27.66 -16.33
N GLU A 237 8.17 -26.74 -17.27
CA GLU A 237 9.51 -26.25 -17.57
C GLU A 237 10.02 -25.33 -16.44
N SER A 238 11.18 -25.66 -15.87
CA SER A 238 11.78 -24.89 -14.77
C SER A 238 12.58 -23.70 -15.29
N THR A 239 12.19 -22.50 -14.89
CA THR A 239 12.81 -21.23 -15.31
C THR A 239 12.80 -20.22 -14.17
N SER A 240 13.38 -19.04 -14.38
CA SER A 240 13.38 -17.98 -13.37
C SER A 240 11.96 -17.40 -13.19
N VAL A 241 11.69 -16.91 -11.97
CA VAL A 241 10.35 -16.43 -11.59
C VAL A 241 9.88 -15.26 -12.46
N ASP A 242 10.77 -14.35 -12.87
CA ASP A 242 10.47 -13.28 -13.81
C ASP A 242 9.95 -13.81 -15.16
N VAL A 243 10.62 -14.81 -15.73
CA VAL A 243 10.23 -15.43 -17.01
C VAL A 243 8.87 -16.12 -16.89
N LEU A 244 8.58 -16.81 -15.77
CA LEU A 244 7.26 -17.39 -15.50
C LEU A 244 6.16 -16.32 -15.48
N LEU A 245 6.36 -15.24 -14.72
CA LEU A 245 5.38 -14.17 -14.56
C LEU A 245 5.09 -13.47 -15.89
N ILE A 246 6.13 -13.13 -16.66
CA ILE A 246 6.00 -12.49 -17.98
C ILE A 246 5.16 -13.36 -18.92
N ASN A 247 5.44 -14.67 -18.97
CA ASN A 247 4.70 -15.59 -19.83
C ASN A 247 3.24 -15.78 -19.38
N LEU A 248 2.98 -15.75 -18.07
CA LEU A 248 1.65 -15.88 -17.51
C LEU A 248 0.79 -14.65 -17.84
N ILE A 249 1.35 -13.45 -17.58
CA ILE A 249 0.73 -12.14 -17.81
C ILE A 249 0.43 -11.92 -19.30
N ARG A 250 1.37 -12.29 -20.18
CA ARG A 250 1.17 -12.22 -21.64
C ARG A 250 0.10 -13.14 -22.20
N GLY A 251 -0.38 -14.10 -21.41
CA GLY A 251 -1.23 -15.18 -21.90
C GLY A 251 -0.55 -16.08 -22.93
N LYS A 252 0.79 -16.06 -23.03
CA LYS A 252 1.57 -16.86 -23.98
C LYS A 252 1.98 -18.22 -23.45
N LEU A 253 1.83 -18.47 -22.15
CA LEU A 253 1.80 -19.82 -21.60
C LEU A 253 0.55 -20.52 -22.15
N ASN A 254 0.70 -21.19 -23.29
CA ASN A 254 -0.34 -21.86 -24.09
C ASN A 254 -1.22 -22.85 -23.30
N LEU A 255 -0.90 -23.15 -22.05
CA LEU A 255 -1.55 -24.15 -21.22
C LEU A 255 -2.55 -23.55 -20.21
N LEU A 256 -2.53 -22.24 -19.95
CA LEU A 256 -3.52 -21.61 -19.07
C LEU A 256 -4.28 -20.45 -19.74
N PRO A 257 -4.88 -20.64 -20.93
CA PRO A 257 -5.61 -19.58 -21.63
C PRO A 257 -6.85 -19.09 -20.86
N SER A 258 -7.43 -19.94 -20.00
CA SER A 258 -8.61 -19.60 -19.19
C SER A 258 -8.28 -18.94 -17.84
N ALA A 259 -7.02 -18.95 -17.42
CA ALA A 259 -6.63 -18.37 -16.13
C ALA A 259 -6.81 -16.85 -16.13
N ARG A 260 -7.43 -16.29 -15.10
CA ARG A 260 -7.54 -14.84 -14.92
C ARG A 260 -6.39 -14.34 -14.04
N ILE A 261 -5.95 -13.12 -14.30
CA ILE A 261 -4.81 -12.51 -13.63
C ILE A 261 -5.26 -11.17 -13.09
N TRP A 262 -5.00 -10.93 -11.81
CA TRP A 262 -5.26 -9.65 -11.18
C TRP A 262 -3.98 -9.11 -10.56
N ILE A 263 -3.51 -7.98 -11.06
CA ILE A 263 -2.29 -7.31 -10.58
C ILE A 263 -2.70 -6.03 -9.86
N THR A 264 -2.15 -5.76 -8.68
CA THR A 264 -2.31 -4.46 -8.01
C THR A 264 -1.01 -3.67 -8.01
N THR A 265 -1.10 -2.34 -8.13
CA THR A 265 0.09 -1.49 -8.21
C THR A 265 -0.20 -0.05 -7.82
N ARG A 266 0.86 0.73 -7.54
CA ARG A 266 0.78 2.20 -7.54
C ARG A 266 0.86 2.74 -8.97
N PRO A 267 0.22 3.88 -9.28
CA PRO A 267 0.19 4.44 -10.63
C PRO A 267 1.57 4.55 -11.30
N ALA A 268 2.59 5.01 -10.55
CA ALA A 268 3.97 5.16 -11.02
C ALA A 268 4.64 3.85 -11.49
N ALA A 269 4.14 2.69 -11.05
CA ALA A 269 4.69 1.38 -11.40
C ALA A 269 3.81 0.60 -12.40
N ALA A 270 2.68 1.17 -12.84
CA ALA A 270 1.76 0.51 -13.76
C ALA A 270 2.41 0.23 -15.13
N ASN A 271 3.32 1.10 -15.57
CA ASN A 271 4.07 0.97 -16.82
C ASN A 271 5.07 -0.18 -16.87
N GLN A 272 5.33 -0.87 -15.74
CA GLN A 272 6.13 -2.09 -15.74
C GLN A 272 5.44 -3.21 -16.53
N ILE A 273 4.12 -3.15 -16.69
CA ILE A 273 3.35 -4.07 -17.53
C ILE A 273 2.97 -3.36 -18.83
N PRO A 274 3.31 -3.91 -20.01
CA PRO A 274 2.90 -3.34 -21.28
C PRO A 274 1.37 -3.24 -21.39
N PRO A 275 0.81 -2.15 -21.95
CA PRO A 275 -0.64 -1.99 -22.14
C PRO A 275 -1.27 -3.16 -22.91
N ASP A 276 -0.58 -3.69 -23.93
CA ASP A 276 -1.04 -4.83 -24.74
C ASP A 276 -1.18 -6.15 -23.96
N CYS A 277 -0.71 -6.21 -22.71
CA CYS A 277 -0.84 -7.37 -21.83
C CYS A 277 -1.99 -7.22 -20.81
N VAL A 278 -2.74 -6.12 -20.85
CA VAL A 278 -3.77 -5.78 -19.87
C VAL A 278 -5.09 -5.55 -20.60
N ASP A 279 -6.10 -6.35 -20.27
CA ASP A 279 -7.43 -6.21 -20.89
C ASP A 279 -8.23 -5.09 -20.23
N MET A 280 -8.10 -4.94 -18.90
CA MET A 280 -8.81 -3.92 -18.13
C MET A 280 -7.90 -3.26 -17.09
N VAL A 281 -7.94 -1.94 -17.06
CA VAL A 281 -7.34 -1.15 -15.97
C VAL A 281 -8.46 -0.71 -15.05
N THR A 282 -8.27 -0.87 -13.74
CA THR A 282 -9.20 -0.36 -12.72
C THR A 282 -8.46 0.54 -11.75
N GLU A 283 -9.18 1.46 -11.11
CA GLU A 283 -8.60 2.38 -10.13
C GLU A 283 -9.37 2.31 -8.83
N VAL A 284 -8.67 2.02 -7.73
CA VAL A 284 -9.23 2.14 -6.38
C VAL A 284 -9.12 3.60 -5.97
N ARG A 285 -10.28 4.23 -5.82
CA ARG A 285 -10.39 5.63 -5.42
C ARG A 285 -10.39 5.81 -3.91
N GLY A 286 -10.66 4.78 -3.12
CA GLY A 286 -10.72 4.88 -1.65
C GLY A 286 -12.15 5.09 -1.14
N PHE A 287 -12.31 5.83 -0.05
CA PHE A 287 -13.61 6.07 0.58
C PHE A 287 -14.27 7.35 0.08
N SER A 288 -15.48 7.20 -0.45
CA SER A 288 -16.47 8.27 -0.58
C SER A 288 -16.94 8.76 0.80
N ASP A 289 -17.59 9.93 0.86
CA ASP A 289 -18.06 10.49 2.12
C ASP A 289 -18.99 9.54 2.91
N PRO A 290 -19.94 8.81 2.29
CA PRO A 290 -20.72 7.78 3.00
C PRO A 290 -19.86 6.64 3.54
N GLN A 291 -18.87 6.17 2.77
CA GLN A 291 -17.96 5.09 3.18
C GLN A 291 -17.06 5.51 4.35
N LYS A 292 -16.63 6.78 4.40
CA LYS A 292 -15.90 7.33 5.56
C LYS A 292 -16.74 7.17 6.83
N GLU A 293 -18.00 7.60 6.79
CA GLU A 293 -18.90 7.49 7.94
C GLU A 293 -19.18 6.04 8.32
N GLU A 294 -19.37 5.16 7.33
CA GLU A 294 -19.55 3.73 7.55
C GLU A 294 -18.36 3.13 8.29
N TYR A 295 -17.14 3.44 7.86
CA TYR A 295 -15.91 2.98 8.52
C TYR A 295 -15.90 3.37 10.01
N PHE A 296 -16.14 4.65 10.32
CA PHE A 296 -16.13 5.10 11.72
C PHE A 296 -17.29 4.52 12.54
N ARG A 297 -18.47 4.32 11.96
CA ARG A 297 -19.59 3.63 12.64
C ARG A 297 -19.30 2.17 12.92
N LYS A 298 -18.61 1.46 12.01
CA LYS A 298 -18.15 0.08 12.23
C LYS A 298 -17.07 0.01 13.31
N ARG A 299 -16.16 0.98 13.32
CA ARG A 299 -15.02 1.03 14.23
C ARG A 299 -15.39 1.41 15.67
N PHE A 300 -16.39 2.25 15.86
CA PHE A 300 -16.86 2.75 17.16
C PHE A 300 -18.29 2.26 17.43
N LYS A 301 -18.43 1.27 18.33
CA LYS A 301 -19.72 0.64 18.65
C LYS A 301 -20.74 1.61 19.26
N GLU A 302 -20.27 2.59 20.02
CA GLU A 302 -21.12 3.59 20.65
C GLU A 302 -21.52 4.68 19.63
N ARG A 303 -22.82 4.79 19.38
CA ARG A 303 -23.36 5.68 18.33
C ARG A 303 -23.01 7.15 18.57
N GLU A 304 -23.07 7.61 19.82
CA GLU A 304 -22.75 9.00 20.17
C GLU A 304 -21.27 9.31 19.95
N GLN A 305 -20.39 8.39 20.36
CA GLN A 305 -18.95 8.50 20.12
C GLN A 305 -18.64 8.54 18.63
N ALA A 306 -19.20 7.61 17.84
CA ALA A 306 -19.03 7.57 16.39
C ALA A 306 -19.49 8.87 15.72
N ASN A 307 -20.67 9.39 16.10
CA ASN A 307 -21.20 10.63 15.55
C ASN A 307 -20.34 11.85 15.92
N SER A 308 -19.81 11.91 17.14
CA SER A 308 -18.90 12.97 17.58
C SER A 308 -17.61 12.98 16.76
N ILE A 309 -17.02 11.79 16.54
CA ILE A 309 -15.81 11.62 15.71
C ILE A 309 -16.08 12.04 14.26
N ILE A 310 -17.17 11.57 13.66
CA ILE A 310 -17.54 11.92 12.29
C ILE A 310 -17.74 13.44 12.17
N SER A 311 -18.40 14.07 13.14
CA SER A 311 -18.60 15.52 13.19
C SER A 311 -17.28 16.27 13.28
N HIS A 312 -16.35 15.82 14.12
CA HIS A 312 -15.02 16.41 14.25
C HIS A 312 -14.23 16.31 12.94
N ILE A 313 -14.21 15.14 12.30
CA ILE A 313 -13.51 14.92 11.04
C ILE A 313 -14.09 15.82 9.95
N LYS A 314 -15.42 15.95 9.84
CA LYS A 314 -16.07 16.85 8.87
C LYS A 314 -15.75 18.33 9.10
N LYS A 315 -15.54 18.75 10.35
CA LYS A 315 -15.14 20.14 10.68
C LYS A 315 -13.70 20.45 10.30
N SER A 316 -12.82 19.45 10.23
CA SER A 316 -11.43 19.63 9.77
C SER A 316 -11.30 19.19 8.31
N ARG A 317 -11.26 20.14 7.39
CA ARG A 317 -11.15 19.86 5.95
C ARG A 317 -9.94 18.98 5.62
N SER A 318 -8.79 19.24 6.26
CA SER A 318 -7.57 18.44 6.09
C SER A 318 -7.78 16.99 6.54
N LEU A 319 -8.35 16.74 7.72
CA LEU A 319 -8.64 15.36 8.17
C LEU A 319 -9.67 14.67 7.27
N HIS A 320 -10.71 15.40 6.85
CA HIS A 320 -11.75 14.88 5.97
C HIS A 320 -11.24 14.45 4.59
N ILE A 321 -10.33 15.23 3.99
CA ILE A 321 -9.66 14.90 2.72
C ILE A 321 -8.77 13.68 2.91
N MET A 322 -7.96 13.65 3.97
CA MET A 322 -7.05 12.52 4.24
C MET A 322 -7.83 11.23 4.48
N CYS A 323 -8.96 11.27 5.19
CA CYS A 323 -9.83 10.10 5.40
C CYS A 323 -10.44 9.52 4.09
N HIS A 324 -10.16 10.11 2.92
CA HIS A 324 -10.38 9.42 1.65
C HIS A 324 -9.55 8.14 1.52
N ILE A 325 -8.35 8.10 2.11
CA ILE A 325 -7.53 6.88 2.18
C ILE A 325 -7.83 6.11 3.48
N PRO A 326 -8.21 4.83 3.40
CA PRO A 326 -8.50 4.00 4.57
C PRO A 326 -7.42 3.97 5.65
N VAL A 327 -6.13 4.00 5.28
CA VAL A 327 -5.03 4.05 6.28
C VAL A 327 -5.12 5.29 7.18
N PHE A 328 -5.53 6.45 6.64
CA PHE A 328 -5.71 7.66 7.44
C PHE A 328 -6.96 7.57 8.31
N CYS A 329 -8.02 6.87 7.88
CA CYS A 329 -9.15 6.57 8.74
C CYS A 329 -8.72 5.72 9.95
N TRP A 330 -7.89 4.71 9.73
CA TRP A 330 -7.33 3.87 10.79
C TRP A 330 -6.44 4.66 11.77
N ILE A 331 -5.54 5.51 11.25
CA ILE A 331 -4.71 6.41 12.08
C ILE A 331 -5.61 7.32 12.93
N THR A 332 -6.58 7.98 12.29
CA THR A 332 -7.51 8.91 12.95
C THR A 332 -8.35 8.20 14.00
N ALA A 333 -8.88 7.02 13.70
CA ALA A 333 -9.65 6.23 14.67
C ALA A 333 -8.78 5.83 15.87
N THR A 334 -7.56 5.35 15.63
CA THR A 334 -6.61 4.97 16.69
C THR A 334 -6.33 6.15 17.62
N VAL A 335 -6.07 7.34 17.07
CA VAL A 335 -5.78 8.54 17.85
C VAL A 335 -7.01 9.00 18.63
N LEU A 336 -8.16 9.15 17.96
CA LEU A 336 -9.36 9.67 18.61
C LEU A 336 -9.89 8.71 19.68
N GLU A 337 -9.69 7.39 19.52
CA GLU A 337 -10.01 6.42 20.56
C GLU A 337 -9.19 6.63 21.85
N ASP A 338 -7.87 6.84 21.74
CA ASP A 338 -7.02 7.12 22.92
C ASP A 338 -7.36 8.48 23.55
N VAL A 339 -7.50 9.52 22.72
CA VAL A 339 -7.77 10.89 23.20
C VAL A 339 -9.11 10.98 23.91
N LEU A 340 -10.16 10.33 23.39
CA LEU A 340 -11.49 10.35 24.01
C LEU A 340 -11.56 9.53 25.31
N LYS A 341 -10.77 8.46 25.44
CA LYS A 341 -10.71 7.68 26.69
C LYS A 341 -9.96 8.39 27.80
N THR A 342 -8.95 9.19 27.45
CA THR A 342 -8.02 9.79 28.41
C THR A 342 -8.32 11.25 28.76
N ARG A 343 -9.24 11.93 28.04
CA ARG A 343 -9.55 13.35 28.27
C ARG A 343 -11.00 13.57 28.72
N GLU A 344 -11.18 14.00 29.97
CA GLU A 344 -12.39 14.68 30.43
C GLU A 344 -12.44 16.14 29.94
N GLY A 345 -12.63 16.35 28.63
CA GLY A 345 -12.99 17.67 28.07
C GLY A 345 -11.90 18.49 27.34
N GLY A 346 -10.78 17.89 26.92
CA GLY A 346 -9.79 18.60 26.07
C GLY A 346 -10.16 18.63 24.57
N GLN A 347 -9.61 19.60 23.81
CA GLN A 347 -9.88 19.73 22.37
C GLN A 347 -9.30 18.56 21.56
N LEU A 348 -10.03 18.07 20.56
CA LEU A 348 -9.55 17.02 19.65
C LEU A 348 -8.51 17.58 18.66
N PRO A 349 -7.56 16.76 18.17
CA PRO A 349 -6.53 17.21 17.25
C PRO A 349 -7.12 17.81 15.97
N LYS A 350 -6.67 19.01 15.59
CA LYS A 350 -7.25 19.76 14.46
C LYS A 350 -6.41 19.67 13.20
N THR A 351 -5.08 19.73 13.36
CA THR A 351 -4.13 19.71 12.25
C THR A 351 -3.61 18.29 11.99
N LEU A 352 -3.04 18.07 10.80
CA LEU A 352 -2.49 16.76 10.46
C LEU A 352 -1.25 16.47 11.32
N THR A 353 -0.41 17.46 11.58
CA THR A 353 0.78 17.29 12.42
C THR A 353 0.40 16.93 13.85
N GLU A 354 -0.61 17.60 14.42
CA GLU A 354 -1.11 17.28 15.76
C GLU A 354 -1.64 15.83 15.82
N MET A 355 -2.38 15.39 14.79
CA MET A 355 -2.86 14.02 14.67
C MET A 355 -1.71 13.00 14.66
N TYR A 356 -0.63 13.29 13.92
CA TYR A 356 0.53 12.41 13.82
C TYR A 356 1.39 12.37 15.09
N ILE A 357 1.52 13.50 15.80
CA ILE A 357 2.17 13.53 17.12
C ILE A 357 1.40 12.65 18.09
N HIS A 358 0.07 12.80 18.15
CA HIS A 358 -0.76 11.94 18.99
C HIS A 358 -0.67 10.48 18.57
N PHE A 359 -0.65 10.18 17.27
CA PHE A 359 -0.46 8.82 16.78
C PHE A 359 0.86 8.23 17.30
N LEU A 360 1.96 8.97 17.21
CA LEU A 360 3.26 8.52 17.72
C LEU A 360 3.23 8.27 19.23
N VAL A 361 2.58 9.15 19.99
CA VAL A 361 2.39 8.99 21.44
C VAL A 361 1.58 7.73 21.76
N VAL A 362 0.49 7.47 21.03
CA VAL A 362 -0.32 6.24 21.19
C VAL A 362 0.52 5.00 20.91
N GLN A 363 1.32 5.00 19.84
CA GLN A 363 2.20 3.88 19.52
C GLN A 363 3.26 3.64 20.61
N ALA A 364 3.84 4.70 21.18
CA ALA A 364 4.78 4.62 22.29
C ALA A 364 4.14 4.04 23.56
N LYS A 365 2.93 4.50 23.92
CA LYS A 365 2.15 3.96 25.05
C LYS A 365 1.84 2.48 24.85
N MET A 366 1.32 2.12 23.68
CA MET A 366 0.91 0.74 23.36
C MET A 366 2.09 -0.24 23.39
N LYS A 367 3.28 0.18 22.93
CA LYS A 367 4.51 -0.60 23.07
C LYS A 367 4.78 -0.91 24.55
N LYS A 368 4.77 0.11 25.41
CA LYS A 368 5.14 -0.02 26.81
C LYS A 368 4.23 -0.98 27.57
N VAL A 369 2.91 -0.86 27.36
CA VAL A 369 1.92 -1.75 28.00
C VAL A 369 2.11 -3.20 27.54
N LYS A 370 2.44 -3.42 26.27
CA LYS A 370 2.49 -4.77 25.69
C LYS A 370 3.82 -5.50 25.92
N TYR A 371 4.95 -4.79 25.91
CA TYR A 371 6.28 -5.41 25.89
C TYR A 371 7.15 -5.08 27.10
N ASP A 372 6.92 -3.93 27.76
CA ASP A 372 7.76 -3.46 28.86
C ASP A 372 7.09 -3.67 30.24
N GLY A 373 5.89 -4.26 30.29
CA GLY A 373 5.14 -4.55 31.53
C GLY A 373 4.71 -3.32 32.32
N GLY A 374 4.75 -2.12 31.71
CA GLY A 374 4.39 -0.85 32.35
C GLY A 374 2.89 -0.54 32.31
N THR A 375 2.46 0.46 33.10
CA THR A 375 1.05 0.92 33.11
C THR A 375 0.84 2.10 32.16
N GLU A 376 -0.40 2.34 31.70
CA GLU A 376 -0.76 3.48 30.83
C GLU A 376 -0.48 4.87 31.45
N ILE A 377 -0.20 4.94 32.75
CA ILE A 377 -0.05 6.17 33.55
C ILE A 377 1.40 6.67 33.59
N ASP A 378 2.37 5.83 33.23
CA ASP A 378 3.78 6.20 33.28
C ASP A 378 4.18 7.22 32.18
N GLN A 379 5.33 7.89 32.35
CA GLN A 379 5.93 8.70 31.27
C GLN A 379 6.09 7.84 30.00
N HIS A 380 5.43 8.27 28.92
CA HIS A 380 5.32 7.49 27.67
C HIS A 380 6.62 7.45 26.85
N TRP A 381 7.63 8.26 27.20
CA TRP A 381 8.96 8.25 26.57
C TRP A 381 10.02 7.61 27.48
N SER A 382 10.23 6.30 27.34
CA SER A 382 11.41 5.62 27.92
C SER A 382 12.69 5.95 27.14
N PRO A 383 13.90 5.85 27.75
CA PRO A 383 15.17 6.04 27.03
C PRO A 383 15.28 5.19 25.76
N GLU A 384 14.80 3.94 25.83
CA GLU A 384 14.80 2.98 24.71
C GLU A 384 13.86 3.43 23.60
N SER A 385 12.66 3.91 23.96
CA SER A 385 11.68 4.41 23.00
C SER A 385 12.14 5.70 22.33
N ARG A 386 12.82 6.61 23.04
CA ARG A 386 13.41 7.82 22.44
C ARG A 386 14.49 7.46 21.42
N LYS A 387 15.44 6.59 21.82
CA LYS A 387 16.49 6.10 20.93
C LYS A 387 15.91 5.45 19.68
N MET A 388 14.84 4.66 19.84
CA MET A 388 14.13 4.06 18.71
C MET A 388 13.54 5.10 17.76
N ILE A 389 12.84 6.11 18.28
CA ILE A 389 12.25 7.19 17.49
C ILE A 389 13.34 7.98 16.74
N GLU A 390 14.47 8.27 17.40
CA GLU A 390 15.62 8.93 16.76
C GLU A 390 16.19 8.09 15.61
N CYS A 391 16.39 6.79 15.83
CA CYS A 391 16.87 5.86 14.80
C CYS A 391 15.89 5.77 13.62
N LEU A 392 14.59 5.60 13.90
CA LEU A 392 13.55 5.54 12.86
C LEU A 392 13.42 6.86 12.10
N GLY A 393 13.52 8.00 12.77
CA GLY A 393 13.47 9.31 12.14
C GLY A 393 14.64 9.55 11.19
N LYS A 394 15.85 9.17 11.61
CA LYS A 394 17.04 9.24 10.76
C LYS A 394 16.91 8.32 9.54
N LEU A 395 16.52 7.06 9.76
CA LEU A 395 16.26 6.12 8.67
C LEU A 395 15.21 6.66 7.69
N ALA A 396 14.11 7.21 8.21
CA ALA A 396 13.05 7.78 7.41
C ALA A 396 13.58 8.89 6.50
N PHE A 397 14.36 9.83 7.05
CA PHE A 397 14.95 10.94 6.31
C PHE A 397 15.95 10.47 5.24
N ASP A 398 16.91 9.63 5.61
CA ASP A 398 17.96 9.13 4.71
C ASP A 398 17.37 8.36 3.52
N GLN A 399 16.30 7.60 3.77
CA GLN A 399 15.67 6.78 2.74
C GLN A 399 14.62 7.55 1.93
N LEU A 400 13.95 8.55 2.53
CA LEU A 400 13.06 9.46 1.80
C LEU A 400 13.84 10.22 0.72
N GLN A 401 15.05 10.70 1.04
CA GLN A 401 15.94 11.33 0.05
C GLN A 401 16.36 10.40 -1.10
N LYS A 402 16.38 9.09 -0.86
CA LYS A 402 16.72 8.05 -1.85
C LYS A 402 15.49 7.51 -2.58
N GLY A 403 14.28 7.97 -2.25
CA GLY A 403 13.02 7.45 -2.79
C GLY A 403 12.74 5.99 -2.44
N LYS A 404 13.34 5.46 -1.35
CA LYS A 404 13.19 4.06 -0.93
C LYS A 404 12.08 3.92 0.11
N LEU A 405 11.16 2.99 -0.14
CA LEU A 405 10.03 2.65 0.75
C LEU A 405 10.18 1.29 1.45
N ILE A 406 11.03 0.42 0.90
CA ILE A 406 11.27 -0.93 1.39
C ILE A 406 12.75 -1.07 1.72
N PHE A 407 13.02 -1.52 2.95
CA PHE A 407 14.35 -1.64 3.53
C PHE A 407 14.69 -3.09 3.78
N TYR A 408 15.90 -3.48 3.39
CA TYR A 408 16.46 -4.80 3.65
C TYR A 408 17.37 -4.70 4.86
N GLU A 409 17.72 -5.83 5.46
CA GLU A 409 18.70 -5.85 6.55
C GLU A 409 20.01 -5.13 6.17
N SER A 410 20.45 -5.22 4.91
CA SER A 410 21.59 -4.46 4.39
C SER A 410 21.38 -2.94 4.35
N ASP A 411 20.14 -2.46 4.23
CA ASP A 411 19.81 -1.03 4.31
C ASP A 411 19.73 -0.53 5.77
N LEU A 412 19.73 -1.45 6.75
CA LEU A 412 19.56 -1.18 8.18
C LEU A 412 20.84 -1.43 9.01
N THR A 413 22.00 -1.63 8.37
CA THR A 413 23.27 -1.97 9.05
C THR A 413 23.68 -0.94 10.10
N ASP A 414 23.40 0.34 9.86
CA ASP A 414 23.70 1.43 10.80
C ASP A 414 22.67 1.54 11.93
N PHE A 415 21.66 0.67 11.93
CA PHE A 415 20.47 0.72 12.78
C PHE A 415 20.19 -0.62 13.47
N GLU A 416 21.21 -1.27 14.04
CA GLU A 416 21.09 -2.57 14.74
C GLU A 416 19.97 -2.62 15.79
N VAL A 417 19.69 -1.50 16.46
CA VAL A 417 18.61 -1.36 17.45
C VAL A 417 17.24 -1.58 16.80
N ILE A 418 17.03 -1.07 15.58
CA ILE A 418 15.78 -1.25 14.83
C ILE A 418 15.58 -2.72 14.45
N ILE A 419 16.65 -3.42 14.03
CA ILE A 419 16.58 -4.81 13.56
C ILE A 419 16.13 -5.78 14.68
N LYS A 420 16.53 -5.51 15.94
CA LYS A 420 16.14 -6.35 17.09
C LYS A 420 14.68 -6.14 17.52
N ASP A 421 14.15 -4.92 17.35
CA ASP A 421 12.86 -4.51 17.92
C ASP A 421 11.79 -4.14 16.88
N ALA A 422 12.01 -4.32 15.58
CA ALA A 422 11.05 -3.94 14.54
C ALA A 422 9.67 -4.62 14.67
N SER A 423 9.60 -5.80 15.30
CA SER A 423 8.34 -6.49 15.60
C SER A 423 7.52 -5.80 16.72
N VAL A 424 8.16 -4.91 17.49
CA VAL A 424 7.63 -4.25 18.69
C VAL A 424 6.97 -2.91 18.35
N TYR A 425 7.38 -2.25 17.26
CA TYR A 425 6.85 -0.95 16.81
C TYR A 425 5.95 -1.07 15.55
N SER A 426 5.23 -2.18 15.42
CA SER A 426 4.46 -2.56 14.23
C SER A 426 3.34 -1.59 13.83
N GLY A 427 3.08 -0.54 14.62
CA GLY A 427 2.18 0.56 14.29
C GLY A 427 2.84 1.78 13.63
N VAL A 428 4.17 1.81 13.48
CA VAL A 428 4.91 2.85 12.72
C VAL A 428 5.82 2.19 11.68
N PHE A 429 6.58 1.19 12.11
CA PHE A 429 7.58 0.49 11.32
C PHE A 429 7.38 -1.00 11.51
N THR A 430 7.22 -1.74 10.42
CA THR A 430 6.88 -3.16 10.49
C THR A 430 7.89 -4.01 9.75
N GLN A 431 8.20 -5.16 10.36
CA GLN A 431 8.86 -6.27 9.69
C GLN A 431 7.80 -7.08 8.95
N ILE A 432 7.93 -7.16 7.63
CA ILE A 432 6.90 -7.77 6.77
C ILE A 432 6.98 -9.30 6.79
N PHE A 433 8.19 -9.87 6.90
CA PHE A 433 8.38 -11.32 6.87
C PHE A 433 8.72 -11.88 8.24
N LYS A 434 7.88 -12.81 8.70
CA LYS A 434 8.22 -13.77 9.76
C LYS A 434 8.24 -15.16 9.12
N GLU A 435 9.41 -15.77 9.18
CA GLU A 435 9.74 -17.17 8.95
C GLU A 435 8.53 -18.14 8.85
N GLU A 436 8.19 -18.59 7.65
CA GLU A 436 7.43 -19.83 7.45
C GLU A 436 8.24 -20.74 6.51
N ARG A 437 8.88 -21.74 7.12
CA ARG A 437 9.56 -22.90 6.52
C ARG A 437 10.82 -22.62 5.67
N GLY A 438 11.90 -22.21 6.36
CA GLY A 438 13.08 -23.09 6.43
C GLY A 438 14.31 -22.84 5.55
N LEU A 439 14.35 -21.89 4.59
CA LEU A 439 15.57 -21.75 3.76
C LEU A 439 16.05 -20.31 3.45
N TYR A 440 15.31 -19.25 3.80
CA TYR A 440 15.73 -17.86 3.51
C TYR A 440 15.48 -16.90 4.68
N GLN A 441 16.55 -16.24 5.16
CA GLN A 441 16.57 -15.40 6.38
C GLN A 441 16.43 -13.88 6.14
N ASN A 442 16.14 -13.43 4.91
CA ASN A 442 16.18 -11.99 4.62
C ASN A 442 14.94 -11.28 5.17
N LYS A 443 15.12 -10.56 6.28
CA LYS A 443 14.09 -9.69 6.84
C LYS A 443 13.93 -8.44 5.97
N VAL A 444 12.67 -8.10 5.68
CA VAL A 444 12.29 -6.89 4.93
C VAL A 444 11.41 -6.03 5.82
N PHE A 445 11.65 -4.72 5.77
CA PHE A 445 11.02 -3.74 6.63
C PHE A 445 10.45 -2.57 5.82
N CYS A 446 9.39 -1.95 6.32
CA CYS A 446 8.86 -0.71 5.76
C CYS A 446 8.17 0.12 6.84
N PHE A 447 7.99 1.41 6.58
CA PHE A 447 6.96 2.19 7.28
C PHE A 447 5.58 1.72 6.82
N ILE A 448 4.58 1.76 7.70
CA ILE A 448 3.22 1.32 7.34
C ILE A 448 2.66 2.13 6.17
N HIS A 449 3.03 3.41 6.10
CA HIS A 449 2.63 4.31 5.05
C HIS A 449 3.71 5.38 4.80
N LEU A 450 3.79 5.89 3.57
CA LEU A 450 4.75 6.95 3.20
C LEU A 450 4.57 8.20 4.07
N SER A 451 3.33 8.59 4.38
CA SER A 451 3.07 9.73 5.27
C SER A 451 3.70 9.59 6.66
N ILE A 452 3.81 8.36 7.18
CA ILE A 452 4.48 8.10 8.46
C ILE A 452 5.99 8.26 8.29
N GLN A 453 6.55 7.79 7.19
CA GLN A 453 7.97 8.02 6.86
C GLN A 453 8.26 9.54 6.72
N GLU A 454 7.42 10.29 6.01
CA GLU A 454 7.58 11.74 5.85
C GLU A 454 7.47 12.49 7.19
N PHE A 455 6.52 12.09 8.05
CA PHE A 455 6.39 12.63 9.40
C PHE A 455 7.63 12.35 10.26
N MET A 456 8.11 11.10 10.26
CA MET A 456 9.30 10.70 11.02
C MET A 456 10.56 11.41 10.52
N ALA A 457 10.68 11.62 9.21
CA ALA A 457 11.75 12.42 8.61
C ALA A 457 11.67 13.89 9.05
N ALA A 458 10.48 14.50 9.01
CA ALA A 458 10.27 15.88 9.46
C ALA A 458 10.59 16.05 10.95
N LEU A 459 10.15 15.09 11.78
CA LEU A 459 10.48 15.03 13.20
C LEU A 459 11.99 14.95 13.43
N HIS A 460 12.71 14.10 12.68
CA HIS A 460 14.16 14.01 12.79
C HIS A 460 14.87 15.33 12.45
N VAL A 461 14.47 15.98 11.37
CA VAL A 461 15.03 17.29 10.97
C VAL A 461 14.76 18.34 12.04
N HIS A 462 13.53 18.38 12.57
CA HIS A 462 13.12 19.29 13.63
C HIS A 462 13.89 19.07 14.94
N LEU A 463 14.02 17.81 15.38
CA LEU A 463 14.79 17.48 16.59
C LEU A 463 16.28 17.80 16.41
N THR A 464 16.84 17.57 15.22
CA THR A 464 18.26 17.81 14.94
C THR A 464 18.60 19.29 15.02
N ILE A 465 17.79 20.17 14.41
CA ILE A 465 18.03 21.62 14.47
C ILE A 465 17.89 22.14 15.91
N ILE A 466 16.92 21.65 16.69
CA ILE A 466 16.73 22.09 18.08
C ILE A 466 17.88 21.64 18.98
N ASN A 467 18.31 20.39 18.84
CA ASN A 467 19.30 19.80 19.75
C ASN A 467 20.74 20.18 19.39
N SER A 468 21.05 20.38 18.11
CA SER A 468 22.43 20.58 17.63
C SER A 468 22.64 21.83 16.79
N GLY A 469 21.56 22.55 16.42
CA GLY A 469 21.64 23.69 15.51
C GLY A 469 21.95 23.29 14.06
N VAL A 470 22.00 22.01 13.71
CA VAL A 470 22.35 21.56 12.35
C VAL A 470 21.12 21.53 11.45
N ASN A 471 21.19 22.25 10.31
CA ASN A 471 20.18 22.17 9.28
C ASN A 471 20.50 21.03 8.31
N LEU A 472 19.78 19.91 8.42
CA LEU A 472 19.96 18.72 7.56
C LEU A 472 19.53 18.93 6.10
N LEU A 473 18.79 19.99 5.79
CA LEU A 473 18.41 20.31 4.42
C LEU A 473 19.55 21.01 3.67
N GLU A 474 20.55 21.58 4.35
CA GLU A 474 21.64 22.31 3.70
C GLU A 474 22.92 21.49 3.60
N LYS A 475 23.54 21.47 2.41
CA LYS A 475 24.82 20.78 2.18
C LYS A 475 26.00 21.50 2.83
N ARG A 476 25.89 22.82 3.06
CA ARG A 476 26.94 23.65 3.67
C ARG A 476 26.37 24.31 4.91
N GLN A 477 27.00 24.10 6.06
CA GLN A 477 26.64 24.79 7.30
C GLN A 477 27.32 26.16 7.32
N LYS A 478 26.53 27.23 7.45
CA LYS A 478 26.99 28.62 7.67
C LYS A 478 26.41 29.08 9.00
N LYS A 479 27.05 30.06 9.64
CA LYS A 479 26.63 30.58 10.95
C LYS A 479 25.16 31.06 10.98
N ASP A 480 24.61 31.52 9.86
CA ASP A 480 23.21 31.96 9.76
C ASP A 480 22.20 30.81 9.55
N HIS A 481 22.67 29.58 9.27
CA HIS A 481 21.82 28.40 9.01
C HIS A 481 21.39 27.66 10.29
N HIS A 482 21.81 28.13 11.48
CA HIS A 482 21.45 27.55 12.77
C HIS A 482 20.06 27.97 13.28
N SER A 483 19.32 28.79 12.53
CA SER A 483 17.99 29.28 12.93
C SER A 483 16.85 28.42 12.34
N LEU A 484 15.80 28.20 13.15
CA LEU A 484 14.55 27.57 12.69
C LEU A 484 13.94 28.32 11.49
N LYS A 485 14.05 29.66 11.47
CA LYS A 485 13.66 30.49 10.33
C LYS A 485 14.31 30.03 9.03
N HIS A 486 15.64 29.91 9.02
CA HIS A 486 16.36 29.53 7.82
C HIS A 486 16.02 28.10 7.39
N LEU A 487 15.83 27.18 8.35
CA LEU A 487 15.36 25.83 8.05
C LEU A 487 14.00 25.86 7.34
N HIS A 488 13.03 26.62 7.86
CA HIS A 488 11.70 26.72 7.26
C HIS A 488 11.75 27.31 5.86
N GLN A 489 12.53 28.37 5.64
CA GLN A 489 12.69 28.98 4.31
C GLN A 489 13.29 27.99 3.31
N SER A 490 14.36 27.29 3.69
CA SER A 490 14.99 26.25 2.86
C SER A 490 14.03 25.10 2.55
N ALA A 491 13.25 24.65 3.53
CA ALA A 491 12.25 23.60 3.34
C ALA A 491 11.13 24.03 2.37
N VAL A 492 10.62 25.27 2.50
CA VAL A 492 9.61 25.83 1.59
C VAL A 492 10.16 25.88 0.16
N ASP A 493 11.38 26.40 -0.02
CA ASP A 493 11.98 26.52 -1.35
C ASP A 493 12.20 25.15 -2.01
N LYS A 494 12.72 24.16 -1.27
CA LYS A 494 12.89 22.80 -1.76
C LYS A 494 11.58 22.11 -2.13
N ALA A 495 10.52 22.32 -1.34
CA ALA A 495 9.21 21.78 -1.68
C ALA A 495 8.65 22.44 -2.95
N LEU A 496 8.90 23.73 -3.17
CA LEU A 496 8.52 24.43 -4.39
C LEU A 496 9.37 24.03 -5.61
N GLU A 497 10.62 23.63 -5.43
CA GLU A 497 11.47 23.06 -6.49
C GLU A 497 11.00 21.65 -6.90
N SER A 498 10.31 20.93 -6.02
CA SER A 498 9.78 19.61 -6.30
C SER A 498 8.66 19.65 -7.35
N SER A 499 8.90 19.04 -8.51
CA SER A 499 7.92 18.93 -9.59
C SER A 499 6.75 18.04 -9.18
N ASN A 500 7.02 16.87 -8.59
CA ASN A 500 6.01 15.90 -8.20
C ASN A 500 5.41 16.12 -6.80
N GLY A 501 5.97 16.99 -5.97
CA GLY A 501 5.44 17.27 -4.63
C GLY A 501 5.83 16.27 -3.55
N HIS A 502 6.88 15.48 -3.76
CA HIS A 502 7.35 14.48 -2.77
C HIS A 502 7.84 15.06 -1.43
N LEU A 503 7.90 16.39 -1.28
CA LEU A 503 8.24 17.07 -0.03
C LEU A 503 7.05 17.85 0.55
N ASP A 504 5.88 17.79 -0.08
CA ASP A 504 4.72 18.60 0.31
C ASP A 504 4.25 18.24 1.72
N LEU A 505 4.10 16.94 2.01
CA LEU A 505 3.65 16.49 3.34
C LEU A 505 4.76 16.61 4.39
N PHE A 506 6.00 16.31 4.02
CA PHE A 506 7.18 16.58 4.85
C PHE A 506 7.21 18.05 5.32
N LEU A 507 6.99 19.00 4.41
CA LEU A 507 6.97 20.44 4.73
C LEU A 507 5.84 20.78 5.70
N ARG A 508 4.61 20.29 5.45
CA ARG A 508 3.46 20.48 6.33
C ARG A 508 3.79 20.04 7.76
N PHE A 509 4.36 18.85 7.91
CA PHE A 509 4.76 18.31 9.21
C PHE A 509 5.88 19.13 9.86
N LEU A 510 6.92 19.50 9.12
CA LEU A 510 8.05 20.25 9.65
C LEU A 510 7.61 21.59 10.25
N LEU A 511 6.71 22.30 9.55
CA LEU A 511 6.14 23.56 10.00
C LEU A 511 5.18 23.36 11.19
N GLY A 512 4.30 22.36 11.13
CA GLY A 512 3.41 22.07 12.25
C GLY A 512 4.17 21.69 13.53
N LEU A 513 5.32 21.03 13.42
CA LEU A 513 6.18 20.66 14.56
C LEU A 513 6.80 21.89 15.25
N SER A 514 6.96 23.02 14.56
CA SER A 514 7.52 24.24 15.15
C SER A 514 6.57 24.94 16.12
N LEU A 515 5.26 24.66 16.05
CA LEU A 515 4.28 25.24 16.95
C LEU A 515 4.52 24.81 18.40
N GLN A 516 4.47 25.79 19.30
CA GLN A 516 4.69 25.56 20.74
C GLN A 516 3.67 24.59 21.35
N SER A 517 2.41 24.60 20.88
CA SER A 517 1.38 23.65 21.30
C SER A 517 1.77 22.21 20.99
N ASN A 518 2.35 21.98 19.81
CA ASN A 518 2.77 20.67 19.33
C ASN A 518 4.06 20.21 20.02
N GLN A 519 5.01 21.12 20.26
CA GLN A 519 6.21 20.82 21.05
C GLN A 519 5.87 20.37 22.47
N THR A 520 4.81 20.93 23.08
CA THR A 520 4.34 20.53 24.41
C THR A 520 3.87 19.07 24.44
N LEU A 521 3.27 18.58 23.34
CA LEU A 521 2.86 17.17 23.21
C LEU A 521 4.06 16.22 23.06
N LEU A 522 5.19 16.71 22.55
CA LEU A 522 6.44 15.97 22.41
C LEU A 522 7.36 16.09 23.64
N LYS A 523 6.86 16.63 24.75
CA LYS A 523 7.62 16.80 26.00
C LYS A 523 8.18 15.45 26.47
N GLY A 524 9.51 15.35 26.51
CA GLY A 524 10.24 14.13 26.83
C GLY A 524 11.04 13.56 25.66
N LEU A 525 10.68 13.85 24.41
CA LEU A 525 11.57 13.71 23.24
C LEU A 525 12.44 14.95 23.03
N LEU A 526 11.87 16.14 23.29
CA LEU A 526 12.59 17.41 23.25
C LEU A 526 13.31 17.68 24.58
N THR A 527 14.60 18.03 24.52
CA THR A 527 15.39 18.45 25.69
C THR A 527 15.21 19.94 26.03
N GLN A 528 14.75 20.76 25.07
CA GLN A 528 14.45 22.19 25.25
C GLN A 528 13.21 22.58 24.42
N THR A 529 12.32 23.39 24.98
CA THR A 529 11.21 24.04 24.25
C THR A 529 11.76 25.30 23.61
N GLY A 530 12.03 25.24 22.31
CA GLY A 530 12.93 26.16 21.63
C GLY A 530 12.30 26.94 20.47
N SER A 531 11.02 27.32 20.52
CA SER A 531 10.48 28.32 19.59
C SER A 531 10.16 29.64 20.28
N SER A 532 10.75 30.71 19.76
CA SER A 532 10.27 32.07 20.00
C SER A 532 9.10 32.34 19.05
N SER A 533 8.00 32.90 19.56
CA SER A 533 6.81 33.31 18.78
C SER A 533 7.14 34.15 17.53
N ASN A 534 8.27 34.87 17.53
CA ASN A 534 8.72 35.69 16.40
C ASN A 534 9.08 34.86 15.15
N THR A 535 9.55 33.62 15.30
CA THR A 535 9.98 32.77 14.17
C THR A 535 8.80 32.32 13.32
N ASP A 536 7.65 32.05 13.97
CA ASP A 536 6.42 31.62 13.29
C ASP A 536 5.85 32.76 12.44
N VAL A 537 5.88 34.01 12.94
CA VAL A 537 5.41 35.20 12.21
C VAL A 537 6.19 35.42 10.92
N GLU A 538 7.52 35.35 10.98
CA GLU A 538 8.37 35.53 9.80
C GLU A 538 8.19 34.38 8.79
N THR A 539 8.03 33.15 9.28
CA THR A 539 7.78 31.97 8.44
C THR A 539 6.45 32.11 7.68
N VAL A 540 5.39 32.52 8.39
CA VAL A 540 4.07 32.81 7.80
C VAL A 540 4.17 33.89 6.73
N GLN A 541 4.88 34.99 7.00
CA GLN A 541 5.08 36.08 6.03
C GLN A 541 5.82 35.59 4.78
N TYR A 542 6.83 34.73 4.95
CA TYR A 542 7.55 34.13 3.84
C TYR A 542 6.65 33.25 2.97
N ILE A 543 5.83 32.39 3.59
CA ILE A 543 4.87 31.54 2.86
C ILE A 543 3.84 32.40 2.10
N LYS A 544 3.28 33.42 2.75
CA LYS A 544 2.33 34.36 2.10
C LYS A 544 2.95 35.08 0.90
N LYS A 545 4.23 35.45 1.00
CA LYS A 545 4.99 36.00 -0.13
C LYS A 545 5.11 34.97 -1.26
N LYS A 546 5.52 33.73 -0.97
CA LYS A 546 5.66 32.67 -1.99
C LYS A 546 4.35 32.32 -2.69
N ILE A 547 3.21 32.38 -1.98
CA ILE A 547 1.89 32.24 -2.60
C ILE A 547 1.61 33.38 -3.59
N SER A 548 2.06 34.60 -3.28
CA SER A 548 1.87 35.79 -4.13
C SER A 548 2.77 35.80 -5.37
N ASP A 549 3.85 35.03 -5.38
CA ASP A 549 4.82 34.93 -6.49
C ASP A 549 4.29 34.08 -7.69
N ASN A 550 2.98 33.86 -7.79
CA ASN A 550 2.29 33.18 -8.90
C ASN A 550 2.73 31.72 -9.15
N GLN A 551 2.71 30.90 -8.10
CA GLN A 551 2.98 29.45 -8.16
C GLN A 551 1.87 28.67 -8.88
N SER A 552 2.14 27.41 -9.26
CA SER A 552 1.08 26.52 -9.75
C SER A 552 -0.03 26.32 -8.70
N ALA A 553 -1.21 25.91 -9.14
CA ALA A 553 -2.35 25.70 -8.25
C ALA A 553 -2.04 24.67 -7.15
N GLU A 554 -1.40 23.57 -7.50
CA GLU A 554 -1.01 22.47 -6.61
C GLU A 554 -0.01 22.95 -5.55
N LYS A 555 1.02 23.70 -5.96
CA LYS A 555 2.01 24.28 -5.03
C LYS A 555 1.37 25.30 -4.08
N SER A 556 0.46 26.13 -4.61
CA SER A 556 -0.27 27.11 -3.80
C SER A 556 -1.15 26.42 -2.75
N ILE A 557 -1.87 25.35 -3.14
CA ILE A 557 -2.66 24.52 -2.21
C ILE A 557 -1.79 23.97 -1.09
N ASN A 558 -0.62 23.42 -1.44
CA ASN A 558 0.31 22.90 -0.44
C ASN A 558 0.74 24.00 0.57
N LEU A 559 1.06 25.20 0.09
CA LEU A 559 1.41 26.33 0.96
C LEU A 559 0.23 26.80 1.84
N PHE A 560 -1.02 26.73 1.35
CA PHE A 560 -2.19 26.98 2.19
C PHE A 560 -2.34 25.93 3.29
N HIS A 561 -2.12 24.65 2.99
CA HIS A 561 -2.07 23.62 4.03
C HIS A 561 -0.96 23.87 5.05
N CYS A 562 0.20 24.37 4.63
CA CYS A 562 1.28 24.76 5.54
C CYS A 562 0.85 25.88 6.51
N LEU A 563 0.10 26.88 6.03
CA LEU A 563 -0.45 27.93 6.90
C LEU A 563 -1.49 27.39 7.89
N ASN A 564 -2.31 26.43 7.46
CA ASN A 564 -3.25 25.73 8.35
C ASN A 564 -2.51 24.93 9.44
N GLU A 565 -1.41 24.24 9.10
CA GLU A 565 -0.57 23.54 10.09
C GLU A 565 0.07 24.49 11.12
N LEU A 566 0.30 25.76 10.75
CA LEU A 566 0.78 26.84 11.63
C LEU A 566 -0.34 27.55 12.41
N ASN A 567 -1.59 27.09 12.32
CA ASN A 567 -2.78 27.74 12.90
C ASN A 567 -2.97 29.22 12.47
N ASP A 568 -2.37 29.66 11.37
CA ASP A 568 -2.59 31.01 10.82
C ASP A 568 -3.81 30.99 9.89
N LEU A 569 -4.99 31.08 10.51
CA LEU A 569 -6.28 31.19 9.82
C LEU A 569 -6.62 32.63 9.41
N LEU A 570 -5.71 33.60 9.61
CA LEU A 570 -5.94 35.03 9.35
C LEU A 570 -5.95 35.39 7.85
N LEU A 571 -5.89 34.41 6.96
CA LEU A 571 -6.11 34.58 5.52
C LEU A 571 -7.48 35.14 5.15
N PHE A 572 -8.49 35.00 6.01
CA PHE A 572 -9.85 35.45 5.69
C PHE A 572 -10.02 36.98 5.72
N MET A 573 -9.18 37.72 6.47
CA MET A 573 -9.39 39.16 6.70
C MET A 573 -8.58 40.09 5.78
N HIS A 574 -7.51 39.63 5.15
CA HIS A 574 -6.57 40.52 4.42
C HIS A 574 -6.11 40.05 3.04
N ALA A 575 -6.70 39.01 2.46
CA ALA A 575 -6.39 38.66 1.08
C ALA A 575 -6.95 39.74 0.11
N HIS A 576 -6.05 40.38 -0.64
CA HIS A 576 -6.36 41.41 -1.63
C HIS A 576 -7.47 40.96 -2.60
N PRO A 577 -8.39 41.87 -3.04
CA PRO A 577 -9.46 41.55 -4.00
C PRO A 577 -8.99 40.90 -5.31
N GLY A 578 -7.73 41.11 -5.72
CA GLY A 578 -7.12 40.51 -6.91
C GLY A 578 -6.83 39.00 -6.80
N LEU A 579 -6.41 38.51 -5.63
CA LEU A 579 -6.12 37.09 -5.38
C LEU A 579 -7.41 36.25 -5.35
N PHE A 580 -8.52 36.85 -4.93
CA PHE A 580 -9.80 36.17 -4.78
C PHE A 580 -10.49 35.80 -6.10
N SER A 581 -10.18 36.45 -7.21
CA SER A 581 -10.85 36.14 -8.48
C SER A 581 -10.38 34.81 -9.10
N SER A 582 -9.08 34.50 -8.98
CA SER A 582 -8.48 33.27 -9.55
C SER A 582 -8.42 32.09 -8.57
N PHE A 583 -8.47 32.33 -7.25
CA PHE A 583 -8.26 31.29 -6.22
C PHE A 583 -9.47 31.02 -5.32
N LYS A 584 -10.64 31.64 -5.55
CA LYS A 584 -11.83 31.46 -4.69
C LYS A 584 -12.23 30.00 -4.48
N THR A 585 -12.18 29.23 -5.56
CA THR A 585 -12.47 27.79 -5.56
C THR A 585 -11.37 26.97 -4.88
N LEU A 586 -10.11 27.43 -4.94
CA LEU A 586 -8.96 26.78 -4.29
C LEU A 586 -8.98 27.00 -2.77
N VAL A 587 -9.29 28.22 -2.33
CA VAL A 587 -9.34 28.58 -0.90
C VAL A 587 -10.52 27.91 -0.21
N SER A 588 -11.68 27.79 -0.84
CA SER A 588 -12.83 27.04 -0.29
C SER A 588 -12.65 25.52 -0.29
N GLN A 589 -11.58 25.01 -0.91
CA GLN A 589 -11.24 23.58 -0.90
C GLN A 589 -10.26 23.22 0.22
N VAL A 590 -9.48 24.20 0.70
CA VAL A 590 -8.50 24.04 1.78
C VAL A 590 -9.10 24.40 3.16
N VAL A 591 -9.93 25.44 3.22
CA VAL A 591 -10.75 25.83 4.39
C VAL A 591 -12.01 24.98 4.43
#